data_AF-A0A1J5WD59-F1
#
_entry.id   AF-A0A1J5WD59-F1
#
_cell.length_a   1.000
_cell.length_b   1.000
_cell.length_c   1.000
_cell.angle_alpha   90.00
_cell.angle_beta   90.00
_cell.angle_gamma   90.00
#
_symmetry.space_group_name_H-M   'P 1'
#
loop_
_entity.id
_entity.type
_entity.pdbx_description
1 polymer ?
#
loop_
_entity_poly.entity_id
_entity_poly.type
_entity_poly.pdbx_seq_one_letter_code
_entity_poly.pdbx_strand_id
1 'polypeptide(L)'
;ATRREHVAEVLAQEKPFCVGRVKNMRLWDYAASVITKMKIHEDNTMESFALDGNKKHFSRILEEGDSSIDLGRIRTGGLCVPRKIKRKLRYTLVDGEGKEVLEEESDEEEITTSDGETSGFDDEEERS
;
A
#
# COMPACT_ATOMS: atom_id res chain seq x y z
N ALA A 1 3.51 25.73 3.18
CA ALA A 1 3.16 24.33 3.44
C ALA A 1 3.10 23.56 2.12
N THR A 2 3.98 22.58 1.95
CA THR A 2 3.92 21.64 0.82
C THR A 2 2.92 20.53 1.13
N ARG A 3 2.39 19.86 0.10
CA ARG A 3 1.51 18.69 0.28
C ARG A 3 2.19 17.59 1.12
N ARG A 4 3.53 17.56 1.17
CA ARG A 4 4.31 16.64 2.01
C ARG A 4 4.13 16.90 3.50
N GLU A 5 4.19 18.15 3.92
CA GLU A 5 4.14 18.51 5.34
C GLU A 5 2.79 18.12 5.98
N HIS A 6 1.67 18.31 5.27
CA HIS A 6 0.34 17.99 5.82
C HIS A 6 0.13 16.49 6.08
N VAL A 7 0.56 15.61 5.18
CA VAL A 7 0.43 14.16 5.47
C VAL A 7 1.50 13.70 6.45
N ALA A 8 2.67 14.35 6.51
CA ALA A 8 3.66 14.01 7.53
C ALA A 8 3.07 14.22 8.93
N GLU A 9 2.28 15.28 9.11
CA GLU A 9 1.54 15.54 10.35
C GLU A 9 0.46 14.48 10.63
N VAL A 10 -0.33 14.09 9.62
CA VAL A 10 -1.31 12.99 9.75
C VAL A 10 -0.63 11.66 10.10
N LEU A 11 0.53 11.41 9.51
CA LEU A 11 1.32 10.21 9.71
C LEU A 11 2.09 10.19 11.03
N ALA A 12 2.37 11.36 11.60
CA ALA A 12 2.95 11.53 12.93
C ALA A 12 1.91 11.29 14.03
N GLN A 13 0.62 11.23 13.70
CA GLN A 13 -0.40 10.83 14.66
C GLN A 13 -0.20 9.35 15.05
N GLU A 14 -0.09 9.10 16.34
CA GLU A 14 0.03 7.73 16.89
C GLU A 14 -1.24 6.92 16.66
N LYS A 15 -2.41 7.59 16.76
CA LYS A 15 -3.70 6.92 16.67
C LYS A 15 -4.13 6.75 15.21
N PRO A 16 -4.49 5.52 14.78
CA PRO A 16 -5.15 5.34 13.51
C PRO A 16 -6.52 6.01 13.55
N PHE A 17 -6.93 6.62 12.44
CA PHE A 17 -8.25 7.24 12.33
C PHE A 17 -9.25 6.25 11.73
N CYS A 18 -10.46 6.26 12.28
CA CYS A 18 -11.53 5.38 11.85
C CYS A 18 -12.23 5.97 10.63
N VAL A 19 -12.23 5.24 9.54
CA VAL A 19 -13.02 5.54 8.35
C VAL A 19 -14.36 4.84 8.50
N GLY A 20 -15.43 5.63 8.52
CA GLY A 20 -16.80 5.14 8.55
C GLY A 20 -17.22 4.54 7.20
N ARG A 21 -18.39 4.94 6.70
CA ARG A 21 -18.90 4.43 5.42
C ARG A 21 -18.27 5.14 4.23
N VAL A 22 -17.55 4.40 3.39
CA VAL A 22 -16.95 4.88 2.14
C VAL A 22 -17.36 3.95 1.00
N LYS A 23 -17.91 4.55 -0.06
CA LYS A 23 -18.32 3.83 -1.26
C LYS A 23 -17.16 3.60 -2.22
N ASN A 24 -16.38 4.65 -2.50
CA ASN A 24 -15.24 4.61 -3.43
C ASN A 24 -14.06 5.34 -2.81
N MET A 25 -12.87 4.73 -2.85
CA MET A 25 -11.65 5.32 -2.33
C MET A 25 -10.53 5.22 -3.36
N ARG A 26 -9.89 6.36 -3.66
CA ARG A 26 -8.73 6.43 -4.55
C ARG A 26 -7.63 7.20 -3.86
N LEU A 27 -6.47 6.56 -3.66
CA LEU A 27 -5.30 7.17 -3.04
C LEU A 27 -4.17 7.23 -4.06
N TRP A 28 -3.68 8.44 -4.34
CA TRP A 28 -2.64 8.70 -5.33
C TRP A 28 -1.38 9.31 -4.73
N ASP A 29 -0.23 8.87 -5.23
CA ASP A 29 1.11 9.33 -4.86
C ASP A 29 1.28 9.39 -3.33
N TYR A 30 1.52 10.58 -2.80
CA TYR A 30 1.81 10.81 -1.42
C TYR A 30 0.63 10.44 -0.48
N ALA A 31 -0.60 10.45 -0.98
CA ALA A 31 -1.76 10.02 -0.21
C ALA A 31 -1.80 8.51 0.03
N ALA A 32 -1.08 7.70 -0.76
CA ALA A 32 -0.98 6.26 -0.54
C ALA A 32 -0.44 5.94 0.87
N SER A 33 0.51 6.73 1.37
CA SER A 33 1.10 6.54 2.69
C SER A 33 0.10 6.62 3.85
N VAL A 34 -1.01 7.35 3.67
CA VAL A 34 -2.06 7.54 4.68
C VAL A 34 -2.76 6.23 5.01
N ILE A 35 -2.80 5.27 4.08
CA ILE A 35 -3.44 3.97 4.26
C ILE A 35 -2.95 3.25 5.53
N THR A 36 -1.68 3.45 5.92
CA THR A 36 -1.06 2.87 7.12
C THR A 36 -1.67 3.38 8.42
N LYS A 37 -2.37 4.52 8.40
CA LYS A 37 -3.03 5.13 9.55
C LYS A 37 -4.55 5.01 9.51
N MET A 38 -5.09 4.28 8.54
CA MET A 38 -6.52 4.11 8.37
C MET A 38 -6.97 2.83 9.08
N LYS A 39 -8.10 2.91 9.78
CA LYS A 39 -8.85 1.75 10.23
C LYS A 39 -10.25 1.83 9.64
N ILE A 40 -10.63 0.87 8.81
CA ILE A 40 -11.95 0.86 8.20
C ILE A 40 -12.92 0.12 9.12
N HIS A 41 -14.12 0.67 9.28
CA HIS A 41 -15.15 0.03 10.08
C HIS A 41 -15.57 -1.31 9.44
N GLU A 42 -15.82 -2.35 10.24
CA GLU A 42 -16.19 -3.69 9.76
C GLU A 42 -17.47 -3.71 8.93
N ASP A 43 -18.44 -2.86 9.29
CA ASP A 43 -19.68 -2.63 8.54
C ASP A 43 -19.51 -1.90 7.20
N ASN A 44 -18.30 -1.48 6.85
CA ASN A 44 -18.05 -0.77 5.61
C ASN A 44 -17.78 -1.74 4.46
N THR A 45 -18.65 -1.68 3.45
CA THR A 45 -18.45 -2.38 2.17
C THR A 45 -18.11 -1.35 1.09
N MET A 46 -16.85 -1.31 0.67
CA MET A 46 -16.41 -0.48 -0.46
C MET A 46 -16.79 -1.11 -1.78
N GLU A 47 -17.26 -0.30 -2.72
CA GLU A 47 -17.43 -0.73 -4.11
C GLU A 47 -16.11 -0.72 -4.87
N SER A 48 -15.25 0.27 -4.61
CA SER A 48 -13.92 0.31 -5.22
C SER A 48 -12.86 0.92 -4.31
N PHE A 49 -11.67 0.31 -4.33
CA PHE A 49 -10.45 0.78 -3.71
C PHE A 49 -9.33 0.76 -4.75
N ALA A 50 -8.78 1.93 -5.05
CA ALA A 50 -7.64 2.06 -5.95
C ALA A 50 -6.46 2.74 -5.27
N LEU A 51 -5.28 2.15 -5.41
CA LEU A 51 -4.01 2.70 -4.97
C LEU A 51 -3.10 2.85 -6.18
N ASP A 52 -2.71 4.08 -6.49
CA ASP A 52 -1.78 4.36 -7.58
C ASP A 52 -0.68 5.32 -7.10
N GLY A 53 0.50 5.23 -7.69
CA GLY A 53 1.62 6.07 -7.32
C GLY A 53 2.97 5.43 -7.61
N ASN A 54 4.00 6.27 -7.50
CA ASN A 54 5.37 5.84 -7.73
C ASN A 54 5.92 4.98 -6.56
N LYS A 55 6.86 4.07 -6.82
CA LYS A 55 7.52 3.21 -5.81
C LYS A 55 8.00 4.00 -4.58
N LYS A 56 8.48 5.23 -4.78
CA LYS A 56 8.93 6.13 -3.72
C LYS A 56 7.86 6.43 -2.68
N HIS A 57 6.59 6.49 -3.08
CA HIS A 57 5.45 6.76 -2.21
C HIS A 57 4.94 5.52 -1.47
N PHE A 58 5.31 4.33 -1.94
CA PHE A 58 4.99 3.07 -1.30
C PHE A 58 6.01 2.62 -0.27
N SER A 59 7.17 3.27 -0.17
CA SER A 59 8.22 2.98 0.82
C SER A 59 7.64 2.67 2.21
N ARG A 60 6.81 3.57 2.73
CA ARG A 60 6.15 3.41 4.03
C ARG A 60 5.17 2.24 4.14
N ILE A 61 4.48 1.90 3.04
CA ILE A 61 3.58 0.73 3.02
C ILE A 61 4.40 -0.56 2.95
N LEU A 62 5.55 -0.52 2.29
CA LEU A 62 6.46 -1.66 2.16
C LEU A 62 7.23 -1.94 3.45
N GLU A 63 7.44 -0.93 4.30
CA GLU A 63 7.95 -1.06 5.67
C GLU A 63 6.97 -1.81 6.59
N GLU A 64 5.68 -1.82 6.26
CA GLU A 64 4.65 -2.49 7.04
C GLU A 64 4.71 -4.02 6.85
N GLY A 65 4.22 -4.76 7.85
CA GLY A 65 4.10 -6.21 7.77
C GLY A 65 3.14 -6.68 6.66
N ASP A 66 3.27 -7.94 6.26
CA ASP A 66 2.29 -8.55 5.37
C ASP A 66 0.93 -8.64 6.11
N SER A 67 -0.16 -8.48 5.36
CA SER A 67 -1.54 -8.46 5.87
C SER A 67 -1.79 -7.56 7.09
N SER A 68 -0.99 -6.50 7.27
CA SER A 68 -1.04 -5.65 8.47
C SER A 68 -2.05 -4.51 8.35
N ILE A 69 -2.33 -4.05 7.13
CA ILE A 69 -3.22 -2.91 6.86
C ILE A 69 -4.64 -3.41 6.56
N ASP A 70 -5.61 -3.06 7.40
CA ASP A 70 -7.00 -3.50 7.26
C ASP A 70 -7.82 -2.59 6.34
N LEU A 71 -8.38 -3.16 5.27
CA LEU A 71 -9.32 -2.47 4.39
C LEU A 71 -10.77 -2.92 4.55
N GLY A 72 -11.04 -3.90 5.41
CA GLY A 72 -12.39 -4.44 5.59
C GLY A 72 -12.92 -5.10 4.31
N ARG A 73 -14.19 -4.84 3.97
CA ARG A 73 -14.91 -5.51 2.89
C ARG A 73 -14.90 -4.69 1.60
N ILE A 74 -14.56 -5.33 0.48
CA ILE A 74 -14.48 -4.71 -0.85
C ILE A 74 -15.21 -5.57 -1.86
N ARG A 75 -16.00 -4.97 -2.75
CA ARG A 75 -16.68 -5.71 -3.81
C ARG A 75 -15.68 -6.32 -4.79
N THR A 76 -15.94 -7.56 -5.23
CA THR A 76 -15.15 -8.24 -6.25
C THR A 76 -15.06 -7.38 -7.52
N GLY A 77 -13.84 -7.22 -8.05
CA GLY A 77 -13.56 -6.32 -9.18
C GLY A 77 -13.35 -4.85 -8.80
N GLY A 78 -13.54 -4.49 -7.53
CA GLY A 78 -13.34 -3.13 -7.01
C GLY A 78 -11.92 -2.82 -6.53
N LEU A 79 -11.07 -3.84 -6.36
CA LEU A 79 -9.72 -3.67 -5.82
C LEU A 79 -8.68 -3.52 -6.94
N CYS A 80 -8.06 -2.35 -7.04
CA CYS A 80 -7.00 -2.05 -8.01
C CYS A 80 -5.74 -1.54 -7.29
N VAL A 81 -4.80 -2.45 -7.02
CA VAL A 81 -3.56 -2.14 -6.30
C VAL A 81 -2.37 -2.89 -6.90
N PRO A 82 -1.14 -2.33 -6.85
CA PRO A 82 0.05 -3.04 -7.26
C PRO A 82 0.28 -4.30 -6.41
N ARG A 83 0.69 -5.42 -7.01
CA ARG A 83 0.88 -6.71 -6.32
C ARG A 83 1.81 -6.64 -5.09
N LYS A 84 2.85 -5.80 -5.14
CA LYS A 84 3.77 -5.54 -4.01
C LYS A 84 3.06 -4.99 -2.77
N ILE A 85 2.00 -4.23 -2.99
CA ILE A 85 1.15 -3.66 -1.95
C ILE A 85 0.00 -4.60 -1.62
N LYS A 86 -0.53 -5.34 -2.59
CA LYS A 86 -1.62 -6.32 -2.38
C LYS A 86 -1.35 -7.23 -1.16
N ARG A 87 -0.15 -7.81 -1.06
CA ARG A 87 0.27 -8.66 0.08
C ARG A 87 0.35 -7.96 1.45
N LYS A 88 0.46 -6.63 1.46
CA LYS A 88 0.50 -5.80 2.68
C LYS A 88 -0.89 -5.53 3.26
N LEU A 89 -1.93 -5.74 2.45
CA LEU A 89 -3.31 -5.43 2.78
C LEU A 89 -4.01 -6.70 3.28
N ARG A 90 -4.89 -6.51 4.27
CA ARG A 90 -5.88 -7.48 4.72
C ARG A 90 -7.25 -6.96 4.31
N TYR A 91 -7.97 -7.74 3.51
CA TYR A 91 -9.28 -7.38 3.00
C TYR A 91 -10.11 -8.63 2.77
N THR A 92 -11.42 -8.46 2.76
CA THR A 92 -12.39 -9.50 2.41
C THR A 92 -13.09 -9.08 1.14
N LEU A 93 -13.01 -9.91 0.09
CA LEU A 93 -13.79 -9.67 -1.11
C LEU A 93 -15.23 -10.13 -0.89
N VAL A 94 -16.18 -9.33 -1.37
CA VAL A 94 -17.60 -9.66 -1.34
C VAL A 94 -18.21 -9.57 -2.72
N ASP A 95 -19.19 -10.43 -3.01
CA ASP A 95 -19.89 -10.42 -4.29
C ASP A 95 -20.89 -9.24 -4.41
N GLY A 96 -21.72 -9.28 -5.45
CA GLY A 96 -22.76 -8.28 -5.67
C GLY A 96 -23.84 -8.23 -4.59
N GLU A 97 -24.00 -9.30 -3.81
CA GLU A 97 -24.97 -9.46 -2.73
C GLU A 97 -24.35 -9.16 -1.35
N GLY A 98 -23.02 -9.00 -1.29
CA GLY A 98 -22.27 -8.77 -0.06
C GLY A 98 -21.78 -10.06 0.60
N LYS A 99 -21.87 -11.21 -0.04
CA LYS A 99 -21.36 -12.48 0.52
C LYS A 99 -19.85 -12.59 0.30
N GLU A 100 -19.13 -13.09 1.30
CA GLU A 100 -17.67 -13.27 1.22
C GLU A 100 -17.30 -14.27 0.12
N VAL A 101 -16.31 -13.90 -0.70
CA VAL A 101 -15.76 -14.74 -1.77
C VAL A 101 -14.36 -15.18 -1.35
N LEU A 102 -14.13 -16.49 -1.29
CA LEU A 102 -12.82 -17.07 -1.06
C LEU A 102 -12.05 -17.06 -2.39
N GLU A 103 -10.95 -16.30 -2.48
CA GLU A 103 -10.01 -16.41 -3.61
C GLU A 103 -8.80 -17.24 -3.17
N GLU A 104 -8.36 -18.16 -4.04
CA GLU A 104 -7.03 -18.79 -3.94
C GLU A 104 -6.00 -17.85 -4.59
N GLU A 105 -4.91 -17.54 -3.88
CA GLU A 105 -3.85 -16.65 -4.37
C GLU A 105 -3.17 -17.23 -5.62
N SER A 106 -3.40 -16.61 -6.77
CA SER A 106 -2.70 -16.94 -8.02
C SER A 106 -1.37 -16.19 -8.07
N ASP A 107 -0.29 -16.91 -7.80
CA ASP A 107 1.07 -16.41 -7.92
C ASP A 107 1.60 -16.56 -9.34
N GLU A 108 1.63 -15.47 -10.13
CA GLU A 108 2.32 -15.50 -11.43
C GLU A 108 3.28 -14.30 -11.61
N GLU A 109 4.57 -14.62 -11.36
CA GLU A 109 5.88 -14.10 -11.83
C GLU A 109 6.07 -12.64 -12.31
N GLU A 110 7.07 -11.92 -11.78
CA GLU A 110 8.53 -11.82 -12.11
C GLU A 110 8.78 -10.62 -13.02
N ILE A 111 9.47 -9.60 -12.49
CA ILE A 111 10.40 -8.83 -13.32
C ILE A 111 11.67 -8.59 -12.52
N THR A 112 12.74 -9.16 -13.06
CA THR A 112 14.14 -8.98 -12.70
C THR A 112 14.50 -7.51 -12.58
N THR A 113 15.26 -7.15 -11.54
CA THR A 113 16.11 -5.97 -11.58
C THR A 113 17.54 -6.48 -11.69
N SER A 114 18.09 -6.38 -12.90
CA SER A 114 19.52 -6.46 -13.13
C SER A 114 20.18 -5.24 -12.49
N ASP A 115 20.49 -5.34 -11.20
CA ASP A 115 21.42 -4.42 -10.56
C ASP A 115 22.83 -4.92 -10.90
N GLY A 116 23.35 -4.46 -12.04
CA GLY A 116 24.78 -4.53 -12.35
C GLY A 116 25.52 -3.59 -11.41
N GLU A 117 26.23 -4.18 -10.46
CA GLU A 117 26.96 -3.55 -9.38
C GLU A 117 27.95 -2.48 -9.87
N THR A 118 27.95 -1.32 -9.22
CA THR A 118 29.10 -0.43 -9.20
C THR A 118 29.82 -0.65 -7.88
N SER A 119 30.92 -1.39 -7.92
CA SER A 119 31.97 -1.39 -6.89
C SER A 119 33.28 -1.50 -7.68
N GLY A 120 34.24 -0.58 -7.58
CA GLY A 120 35.03 -0.22 -6.39
C GLY A 120 36.48 -0.65 -6.67
N PHE A 121 37.47 0.03 -6.07
CA PHE A 121 38.94 -0.09 -6.25
C PHE A 121 39.52 0.84 -7.35
N ASP A 122 40.49 1.72 -7.09
CA ASP A 122 41.57 1.71 -6.10
C ASP A 122 41.84 3.10 -5.47
N ASP A 123 41.96 3.11 -4.15
CA ASP A 123 42.60 4.14 -3.32
C ASP A 123 43.81 3.44 -2.68
N GLU A 124 45.02 3.68 -3.18
CA GLU A 124 46.36 3.47 -2.56
C GLU A 124 47.36 4.12 -3.54
N GLU A 125 48.43 4.84 -3.19
CA GLU A 125 48.99 5.27 -1.93
C GLU A 125 50.02 6.38 -2.28
N GLU A 126 50.10 7.40 -1.42
CA GLU A 126 51.19 8.36 -1.31
C GLU A 126 52.56 7.65 -1.19
N ARG A 127 53.47 7.78 -2.18
CA ARG A 127 54.89 7.97 -1.88
C ARG A 127 55.78 8.40 -3.07
N SER A 128 56.31 9.63 -2.90
CA SER A 128 57.59 10.19 -3.42
C SER A 128 57.73 10.50 -4.91
#